data_AF-A0A7X7T9Y0-F1
#
_entry.id   AF-A0A7X7T9Y0-F1
#
_cell.length_a   1.000
_cell.length_b   1.000
_cell.length_c   1.000
_cell.angle_alpha   90.00
_cell.angle_beta   90.00
_cell.angle_gamma   90.00
#
_symmetry.space_group_name_H-M   'P 1'
#
loop_
_entity.id
_entity.type
_entity.pdbx_description
1 polymer ?
#
loop_
_entity_poly.entity_id
_entity_poly.type
_entity_poly.pdbx_seq_one_letter_code
_entity_poly.pdbx_strand_id
1 'polypeptide(L)' 'MMSEIKQPKIKPGVCIPWEEKRRELPNITGDEELFKRIWEDNEALAYMYIWQVLLSF' A
#
# COMPACT_ATOMS: atom_id res chain seq x y z
N MET A 1 27.59 -9.50 16.10
CA MET A 1 27.59 -8.23 15.36
C MET A 1 26.18 -8.03 14.84
N MET A 2 25.40 -7.13 15.43
CA MET A 2 24.04 -6.84 14.95
C MET A 2 24.17 -6.07 13.64
N SER A 3 23.71 -6.67 12.55
CA SER A 3 23.64 -6.03 11.23
C SER A 3 22.72 -4.81 11.28
N GLU A 4 23.10 -3.72 10.60
CA GLU A 4 22.22 -2.57 10.38
C GLU A 4 20.95 -3.03 9.65
N ILE A 5 19.82 -3.01 10.37
CA ILE A 5 18.51 -3.31 9.76
C ILE A 5 18.09 -2.10 8.97
N LYS A 6 18.18 -2.21 7.64
CA LYS A 6 17.70 -1.19 6.71
C LYS A 6 16.19 -1.05 6.87
N GLN A 7 15.73 0.15 7.27
CA GLN A 7 14.31 0.39 7.48
C GLN A 7 13.52 0.15 6.18
N PRO A 8 12.37 -0.55 6.25
CA PRO A 8 11.52 -0.74 5.10
C PRO A 8 11.01 0.63 4.60
N LYS A 9 11.03 0.82 3.28
CA LYS A 9 10.63 2.08 2.65
C LYS A 9 9.11 2.31 2.64
N ILE A 10 8.34 1.24 2.85
CA ILE A 10 6.88 1.24 2.80
C ILE A 10 6.35 1.33 4.23
N LYS A 11 5.32 2.16 4.44
CA LYS A 11 4.69 2.32 5.75
C LYS A 11 3.99 1.01 6.17
N PRO A 12 3.96 0.68 7.48
CA PRO A 12 3.13 -0.41 7.98
C PRO A 12 1.67 -0.24 7.55
N GLY A 13 0.99 -1.34 7.22
CA GLY A 13 -0.40 -1.31 6.76
C GLY A 13 -0.60 -0.89 5.31
N VAL A 14 0.48 -0.61 4.57
CA VAL A 14 0.45 -0.28 3.15
C VAL A 14 1.18 -1.37 2.38
N CYS A 15 0.58 -1.86 1.31
CA CYS A 15 1.19 -2.79 0.37
C CYS A 15 1.88 -2.03 -0.78
N ILE A 16 1.15 -1.10 -1.41
CA ILE A 16 1.55 -0.31 -2.57
C ILE A 16 1.18 1.17 -2.31
N PRO A 17 2.18 2.05 -2.09
CA PRO A 17 1.94 3.49 -1.94
C PRO A 17 1.25 4.10 -3.16
N TRP A 18 0.43 5.14 -2.94
CA TRP A 18 -0.27 5.84 -4.03
C TRP A 18 0.70 6.35 -5.11
N GLU A 19 1.86 6.87 -4.73
CA GLU A 19 2.87 7.40 -5.66
C GLU A 19 3.46 6.33 -6.58
N GLU A 20 3.44 5.07 -6.14
CA GLU A 20 3.81 3.92 -6.97
C GLU A 20 2.64 3.52 -7.86
N LYS A 21 1.44 3.36 -7.28
CA LYS A 21 0.26 2.97 -8.04
C LYS A 21 -0.08 3.95 -9.16
N ARG A 22 0.03 5.25 -8.89
CA ARG A 22 -0.32 6.32 -9.83
C ARG A 22 0.49 6.24 -11.13
N ARG A 23 1.73 5.74 -11.07
CA ARG A 23 2.62 5.58 -12.24
C ARG A 23 2.10 4.52 -13.22
N GLU A 24 1.32 3.55 -12.73
CA GLU A 24 0.72 2.50 -13.56
C GLU A 24 -0.61 2.92 -14.17
N LEU A 25 -1.27 3.92 -13.58
CA LEU A 25 -2.59 4.36 -14.01
C LEU A 25 -2.48 5.32 -15.21
N PRO A 26 -3.42 5.25 -16.18
CA PRO A 26 -3.53 6.26 -17.21
C PRO A 26 -3.87 7.63 -16.59
N ASN A 27 -3.94 8.68 -17.41
CA ASN A 27 -4.39 9.98 -16.93
C ASN A 27 -5.82 9.89 -16.38
N ILE A 28 -5.98 10.32 -15.12
CA ILE A 28 -7.27 10.38 -14.44
C ILE A 28 -7.98 11.64 -14.94
N THR A 29 -9.19 11.49 -15.46
CA THR A 29 -10.01 12.59 -15.99
C THR A 29 -10.94 13.21 -14.93
N GLY A 30 -11.05 12.59 -13.75
CA GLY A 30 -11.85 13.03 -12.62
C GLY A 30 -11.01 13.54 -11.45
N ASP A 31 -11.61 13.57 -10.25
CA ASP A 31 -10.94 13.99 -9.02
C ASP A 31 -9.90 12.97 -8.57
N GLU A 32 -8.62 13.27 -8.78
CA GLU A 32 -7.49 12.41 -8.41
C GLU A 32 -7.36 12.21 -6.90
N GLU A 33 -7.77 13.19 -6.08
CA GLU A 33 -7.67 13.08 -4.62
C GLU A 33 -8.68 12.07 -4.09
N LEU A 34 -9.86 11.98 -4.71
CA LEU A 34 -10.84 10.94 -4.39
C LEU A 34 -10.28 9.54 -4.70
N PHE A 35 -9.63 9.37 -5.85
CA PHE A 35 -8.99 8.09 -6.21
C PHE A 35 -7.90 7.72 -5.21
N LYS A 36 -7.03 8.67 -4.87
CA LYS A 36 -5.99 8.48 -3.88
C LYS A 36 -6.56 8.05 -2.54
N ARG A 37 -7.57 8.76 -2.03
CA ARG A 37 -8.20 8.44 -0.73
C ARG A 37 -8.77 7.01 -0.72
N ILE A 38 -9.53 6.66 -1.75
CA ILE A 38 -10.11 5.31 -1.84
C ILE A 38 -9.03 4.24 -1.98
N TRP A 39 -7.95 4.51 -2.71
CA TRP A 39 -6.81 3.60 -2.78
C TRP A 39 -6.19 3.39 -1.39
N GLU A 40 -5.81 4.47 -0.72
CA GLU A 40 -5.18 4.44 0.61
C GLU A 40 -6.08 3.79 1.68
N ASP A 41 -7.40 4.00 1.62
CA ASP A 41 -8.37 3.35 2.52
C ASP A 41 -8.41 1.82 2.31
N ASN A 42 -8.25 1.35 1.06
CA ASN A 42 -8.25 -0.08 0.75
C ASN A 42 -6.93 -0.78 1.09
N GLU A 43 -5.81 -0.07 1.08
CA GLU A 43 -4.49 -0.65 1.32
C GLU A 43 -4.38 -1.34 2.69
N ALA A 44 -5.01 -0.76 3.73
CA ALA A 44 -5.07 -1.38 5.06
C ALA A 44 -5.84 -2.71 5.04
N LEU A 45 -6.93 -2.80 4.26
CA LEU A 45 -7.72 -4.02 4.11
C LEU A 45 -6.97 -5.08 3.31
N ALA A 46 -6.30 -4.70 2.22
CA ALA A 46 -5.45 -5.59 1.43
C ALA A 46 -4.30 -6.16 2.27
N TYR A 47 -3.62 -5.29 3.04
CA TYR A 47 -2.57 -5.70 3.97
C TYR A 47 -3.10 -6.71 4.99
N MET A 48 -4.24 -6.42 5.63
CA MET A 48 -4.84 -7.32 6.60
C MET A 48 -5.22 -8.67 5.99
N TYR A 49 -5.79 -8.68 4.79
CA TYR A 49 -6.15 -9.91 4.08
C TYR A 49 -4.93 -10.83 3.86
N ILE A 50 -3.80 -10.26 3.39
CA ILE A 50 -2.56 -11.03 3.20
C ILE A 50 -2.11 -11.68 4.51
N TRP A 51 -2.13 -10.94 5.62
CA TRP A 51 -1.77 -11.49 6.93
C TRP A 51 -2.74 -12.55 7.43
N GLN A 52 -4.05 -12.37 7.22
CA GLN A 52 -5.03 -13.38 7.58
C GLN A 52 -4.77 -14.69 6.83
N VAL A 53 -4.43 -14.63 5.53
CA VAL A 53 -4.06 -15.80 4.72
C VAL A 53 -2.77 -16.47 5.21
N LEU A 54 -1.80 -15.70 5.72
CA LEU A 54 -0.52 -16.26 6.18
C LEU A 54 -0.56 -16.84 7.60
N LEU A 55 -1.41 -16.30 8.49
CA LEU A 55 -1.37 -16.61 9.92
C LEU A 55 -2.56 -17.43 10.44
N SER A 56 -3.66 -17.50 9.68
CA SER A 56 -4.92 -18.11 10.16
C SER A 56 -5.18 -19.51 9.60
N PHE A 57 -4.17 -20.12 8.96
CA PHE A 57 -4.24 -21.46 8.36
C PHE A 57 -3.09 -22.34 8.83
#